data_AF-A0AAP5ET77-F1
#
_entry.id   AF-A0AAP5ET77-F1
#
_cell.length_a   1.000
_cell.length_b   1.000
_cell.length_c   1.000
_cell.angle_alpha   90.00
_cell.angle_beta   90.00
_cell.angle_gamma   90.00
#
_symmetry.space_group_name_H-M   'P 1'
#
loop_
_entity.id
_entity.type
_entity.pdbx_description
1 polymer ?
#
loop_
_entity_poly.entity_id
_entity_poly.type
_entity_poly.pdbx_seq_one_letter_code
_entity_poly.pdbx_strand_id
1 'polypeptide(L)'
;KTAEARQPHIFEIFGTIEGWLADKTKFEAVDILRKFDIPCAPVLTMKELANDPSLRASGTIVEVPHKKRGTYLTVGSPIKFSDMKPEVTASPLLGEHTDEVLASLGYSRQDIFNLHEIKAV
;
A
#
# COMPACT_ATOMS: atom_id res chain seq x y z
N LYS A 1 -15.59 34.89 17.38
CA LYS A 1 -15.84 33.43 17.43
C LYS A 1 -14.50 32.71 17.21
N THR A 2 -13.79 32.37 18.28
CA THR A 2 -12.44 31.80 18.22
C THR A 2 -12.45 30.29 18.52
N ALA A 3 -11.32 29.61 18.39
CA ALA A 3 -11.21 28.19 18.74
C ALA A 3 -11.42 27.96 20.24
N GLU A 4 -10.88 28.85 21.08
CA GLU A 4 -10.97 28.81 22.53
C GLU A 4 -12.44 28.85 23.00
N ALA A 5 -13.27 29.68 22.36
CA ALA A 5 -14.69 29.78 22.67
C ALA A 5 -15.50 28.54 22.25
N ARG A 6 -15.04 27.78 21.25
CA ARG A 6 -15.72 26.56 20.79
C ARG A 6 -15.35 25.34 21.63
N GLN A 7 -14.17 25.32 22.23
CA GLN A 7 -13.62 24.16 22.90
C GLN A 7 -14.54 23.57 23.99
N PRO A 8 -15.20 24.37 24.87
CA PRO A 8 -16.11 23.83 25.88
C PRO A 8 -17.36 23.15 25.31
N HIS A 9 -17.74 23.48 24.07
CA HIS A 9 -18.96 22.99 23.41
C HIS A 9 -18.63 22.18 22.14
N ILE A 10 -17.39 21.71 21.99
CA ILE A 10 -16.91 21.14 20.73
C ILE A 10 -17.72 19.90 20.30
N PHE A 11 -18.17 19.10 21.27
CA PHE A 11 -19.00 17.91 21.00
C PHE A 11 -20.45 18.26 20.61
N GLU A 12 -21.01 19.38 21.07
CA GLU A 12 -22.32 19.86 20.61
C GLU A 12 -22.25 20.30 19.14
N ILE A 13 -21.14 20.94 18.77
CA ILE A 13 -20.84 21.31 17.38
C ILE A 13 -20.71 20.05 16.53
N PHE A 14 -19.94 19.05 16.97
CA PHE A 14 -19.83 17.78 16.25
C PHE A 14 -21.17 17.04 16.15
N GLY A 15 -22.00 17.03 17.20
CA GLY A 15 -23.33 16.44 17.15
C GLY A 15 -24.25 17.09 16.12
N THR A 16 -24.15 18.41 15.94
CA THR A 16 -24.87 19.13 14.88
C THR A 16 -24.39 18.71 13.49
N ILE A 17 -23.06 18.56 13.32
CA ILE A 17 -22.46 18.10 12.06
C ILE A 17 -22.87 16.66 11.76
N GLU A 18 -22.83 15.76 12.75
CA GLU A 18 -23.27 14.37 12.61
C GLU A 18 -24.75 14.25 12.23
N GLY A 19 -25.62 15.08 12.82
CA GLY A 19 -27.02 15.14 12.43
C GLY A 19 -27.22 15.49 10.96
N TRP A 20 -26.39 16.38 10.40
CA TRP A 20 -26.42 16.71 8.97
C TRP A 20 -25.82 15.61 8.07
N LEU A 21 -24.92 14.78 8.60
CA LEU A 21 -24.29 13.67 7.87
C LEU A 21 -25.18 12.43 7.76
N ALA A 22 -26.20 12.29 8.61
CA ALA A 22 -26.96 11.05 8.81
C ALA A 22 -27.68 10.48 7.57
N ASP A 23 -28.04 11.33 6.61
CA ASP A 23 -28.76 10.98 5.38
C ASP A 23 -27.86 10.94 4.13
N LYS A 24 -26.53 10.99 4.31
CA LYS A 24 -25.53 11.02 3.22
C LYS A 24 -24.59 9.84 3.30
N THR A 25 -24.12 9.40 2.13
CA THR A 25 -22.94 8.54 2.09
C THR A 25 -21.68 9.33 2.43
N LYS A 26 -20.64 8.63 2.88
CA LYS A 26 -19.32 9.23 3.19
C LYS A 26 -18.68 9.98 2.02
N PHE A 27 -18.97 9.58 0.78
CA PHE A 27 -18.43 10.22 -0.42
C PHE A 27 -19.20 11.51 -0.74
N GLU A 28 -20.54 11.47 -0.72
CA GLU A 28 -21.38 12.65 -0.94
C GLU A 28 -21.11 13.74 0.09
N ALA A 29 -20.99 13.37 1.37
CA ALA A 29 -20.66 14.30 2.44
C ALA A 29 -19.33 15.02 2.17
N VAL A 30 -18.28 14.27 1.82
CA VAL A 30 -16.95 14.82 1.54
C VAL A 30 -16.98 15.73 0.30
N ASP A 31 -17.69 15.34 -0.76
CA ASP A 31 -17.80 16.15 -1.98
C ASP A 31 -18.52 17.48 -1.74
N ILE A 32 -19.49 17.51 -0.82
CA ILE A 32 -20.15 18.77 -0.42
C ILE A 32 -19.22 19.61 0.44
N LEU A 33 -18.63 19.03 1.50
CA LEU A 33 -17.81 19.76 2.47
C LEU A 33 -16.54 20.36 1.84
N ARG A 34 -15.94 19.68 0.86
CA ARG A 34 -14.76 20.17 0.12
C ARG A 34 -15.02 21.46 -0.66
N LYS A 35 -16.27 21.74 -1.07
CA LYS A 35 -16.63 23.00 -1.75
C LYS A 35 -16.49 24.22 -0.83
N PHE A 36 -16.39 23.99 0.47
CA PHE A 36 -16.23 25.02 1.50
C PHE A 36 -14.83 24.97 2.16
N ASP A 37 -13.85 24.34 1.51
CA ASP A 37 -12.48 24.19 2.00
C ASP A 37 -12.36 23.48 3.37
N ILE A 38 -13.34 22.65 3.72
CA ILE A 38 -13.32 21.88 4.96
C ILE A 38 -12.41 20.65 4.78
N PRO A 39 -11.35 20.51 5.60
CA PRO A 39 -10.43 19.38 5.50
C PRO A 39 -11.12 18.10 6.00
N CYS A 40 -11.58 17.28 5.07
CA CYS A 40 -12.23 16.01 5.34
C CYS A 40 -11.95 14.97 4.25
N ALA A 41 -12.05 13.70 4.64
CA ALA A 41 -11.89 12.55 3.75
C ALA A 41 -12.76 11.39 4.27
N PRO A 42 -13.21 10.48 3.38
CA PRO A 42 -13.96 9.32 3.80
C PRO A 42 -13.02 8.35 4.53
N VAL A 43 -13.54 7.64 5.52
CA VAL A 43 -12.85 6.48 6.09
C VAL A 43 -12.96 5.34 5.07
N LEU A 44 -11.85 5.07 4.39
CA LEU A 44 -11.77 4.02 3.37
C LEU A 44 -11.52 2.66 4.01
N THR A 45 -12.27 1.65 3.58
CA THR A 45 -12.05 0.26 3.94
C THR A 45 -10.89 -0.32 3.13
N MET A 46 -10.29 -1.40 3.63
CA MET A 46 -9.23 -2.11 2.88
C MET A 46 -9.70 -2.61 1.51
N LYS A 47 -10.99 -2.96 1.37
CA LYS A 47 -11.59 -3.35 0.10
C LYS A 47 -11.65 -2.19 -0.89
N GLU A 48 -12.03 -1.00 -0.44
CA GLU A 48 -12.02 0.20 -1.29
C GLU A 48 -10.59 0.57 -1.68
N LEU A 49 -9.65 0.58 -0.73
CA LEU A 49 -8.23 0.86 -0.99
C LEU A 49 -7.62 -0.10 -2.03
N ALA A 50 -7.88 -1.40 -1.91
CA ALA A 50 -7.33 -2.42 -2.82
C ALA A 50 -7.83 -2.26 -4.27
N ASN A 51 -9.01 -1.65 -4.46
CA ASN A 51 -9.67 -1.46 -5.75
C ASN A 51 -9.68 0.00 -6.22
N ASP A 52 -9.01 0.91 -5.50
CA ASP A 52 -9.00 2.33 -5.82
C ASP A 52 -8.18 2.61 -7.10
N PRO A 53 -8.80 3.15 -8.17
CA PRO A 53 -8.09 3.40 -9.42
C PRO A 53 -6.96 4.42 -9.30
N SER A 54 -7.07 5.39 -8.39
CA SER A 54 -6.04 6.40 -8.17
C SER A 54 -4.80 5.82 -7.48
N LEU A 55 -5.00 4.87 -6.55
CA LEU A 55 -3.91 4.15 -5.90
C LEU A 55 -3.21 3.17 -6.84
N ARG A 56 -3.93 2.59 -7.80
CA ARG A 56 -3.34 1.81 -8.90
C ARG A 56 -2.54 2.70 -9.85
N ALA A 57 -3.14 3.81 -10.30
CA ALA A 57 -2.50 4.74 -11.25
C ALA A 57 -1.24 5.39 -10.68
N SER A 58 -1.24 5.71 -9.39
CA SER A 58 -0.06 6.25 -8.68
C SER A 58 1.01 5.20 -8.37
N GLY A 59 0.73 3.90 -8.59
CA GLY A 59 1.63 2.81 -8.23
C GLY A 59 1.82 2.64 -6.72
N THR A 60 0.85 3.09 -5.91
CA THR A 60 0.84 2.89 -4.46
C THR A 60 0.29 1.51 -4.11
N ILE A 61 -0.72 1.04 -4.83
CA ILE A 61 -1.13 -0.37 -4.80
C ILE A 61 -0.72 -0.98 -6.13
N VAL A 62 0.12 -2.01 -6.07
CA VAL A 62 0.67 -2.67 -7.25
C VAL A 62 0.28 -4.13 -7.26
N GLU A 63 0.10 -4.65 -8.47
CA GLU A 63 -0.30 -6.01 -8.73
C GLU A 63 0.89 -6.80 -9.26
N VAL A 64 1.26 -7.88 -8.55
CA VAL A 64 2.51 -8.61 -8.76
C VAL A 64 2.20 -10.07 -9.11
N PRO A 65 2.60 -10.55 -10.30
CA PRO A 65 2.43 -11.95 -10.68
C PRO A 65 3.46 -12.84 -9.98
N HIS A 66 3.02 -13.77 -9.13
CA HIS A 66 3.91 -14.71 -8.43
C HIS A 66 3.88 -16.11 -9.03
N LYS A 67 5.06 -16.68 -9.32
CA LYS A 67 5.25 -17.96 -10.04
C LYS A 67 4.36 -19.11 -9.54
N LYS A 68 4.19 -19.25 -8.22
CA LYS A 68 3.42 -20.35 -7.60
C LYS A 68 2.04 -19.96 -7.07
N ARG A 69 1.81 -18.68 -6.75
CA ARG A 69 0.64 -18.22 -5.98
C ARG A 69 -0.42 -17.58 -6.87
N GLY A 70 -0.07 -17.25 -8.11
CA GLY A 70 -0.86 -16.35 -8.94
C GLY A 70 -0.62 -14.90 -8.54
N THR A 71 -1.46 -14.02 -9.06
CA THR A 71 -1.31 -12.59 -8.88
C THR A 71 -1.77 -12.12 -7.50
N TYR A 72 -1.02 -11.20 -6.88
CA TYR A 72 -1.38 -10.62 -5.57
C TYR A 72 -1.14 -9.10 -5.54
N LEU A 73 -1.75 -8.43 -4.56
CA LEU A 73 -1.56 -7.00 -4.33
C LEU A 73 -0.54 -6.74 -3.22
N THR A 74 0.29 -5.73 -3.43
CA THR A 74 1.19 -5.19 -2.40
C THR A 74 1.21 -3.66 -2.45
N VAL A 75 1.75 -3.06 -1.39
CA VAL A 75 2.05 -1.63 -1.37
C VAL A 75 3.35 -1.41 -2.15
N GLY A 76 3.31 -0.51 -3.14
CA GLY A 76 4.48 -0.09 -3.90
C GLY A 76 5.34 0.93 -3.15
N SER A 77 6.28 1.58 -3.84
CA SER A 77 7.05 2.66 -3.21
C SER A 77 6.14 3.84 -2.82
N PRO A 78 6.14 4.27 -1.54
CA PRO A 78 5.34 5.42 -1.10
C PRO A 78 5.91 6.74 -1.65
N ILE A 79 7.22 6.78 -1.93
CA ILE A 79 7.90 7.95 -2.50
C ILE A 79 7.87 7.84 -4.03
N LYS A 80 7.55 8.95 -4.69
CA LYS A 80 7.55 9.08 -6.15
C LYS A 80 8.73 9.92 -6.58
N PHE A 81 9.51 9.41 -7.53
CA PHE A 81 10.66 10.10 -8.11
C PHE A 81 10.30 10.53 -9.53
N SER A 82 10.82 11.68 -9.98
CA SER A 82 10.59 12.17 -11.35
C SER A 82 11.27 11.29 -12.39
N ASP A 83 12.48 10.83 -12.08
CA ASP A 83 13.39 10.22 -13.06
C ASP A 83 13.53 8.70 -12.86
N MET A 84 12.84 8.13 -11.88
CA MET A 84 12.93 6.71 -11.54
C MET A 84 11.56 6.17 -11.10
N LYS A 85 11.20 4.99 -11.60
CA LYS A 85 10.07 4.21 -11.09
C LYS A 85 10.59 2.88 -10.54
N PRO A 86 10.46 2.63 -9.22
CA PRO A 86 10.80 1.33 -8.65
C PRO A 86 9.94 0.23 -9.28
N GLU A 87 10.59 -0.80 -9.80
CA GLU A 87 9.91 -2.01 -10.26
C GLU A 87 9.70 -2.95 -9.07
N VAL A 88 8.47 -3.40 -8.87
CA VAL A 88 8.12 -4.35 -7.81
C VAL A 88 7.96 -5.72 -8.44
N THR A 89 8.93 -6.61 -8.21
CA THR A 89 8.91 -7.98 -8.69
C THR A 89 8.44 -8.95 -7.61
N ALA A 90 8.09 -10.16 -8.03
CA ALA A 90 7.64 -11.20 -7.10
C ALA A 90 8.75 -11.63 -6.14
N SER A 91 8.36 -12.03 -4.93
CA SER A 91 9.26 -12.67 -3.99
C SER A 91 9.86 -13.96 -4.57
N PRO A 92 11.16 -14.25 -4.33
CA PRO A 92 11.76 -15.50 -4.76
C PRO A 92 11.21 -16.68 -3.96
N LEU A 93 11.26 -17.87 -4.57
CA LEU A 93 11.06 -19.12 -3.87
C LEU A 93 12.25 -19.43 -2.96
N LEU A 94 12.01 -20.30 -1.97
CA LEU A 94 13.07 -20.80 -1.10
C LEU A 94 14.16 -21.48 -1.96
N GLY A 95 15.38 -20.98 -1.87
CA GLY A 95 16.55 -21.51 -2.60
C GLY A 95 16.60 -21.18 -4.09
N GLU A 96 15.73 -20.30 -4.61
CA GLU A 96 15.62 -20.06 -6.06
C GLU A 96 16.93 -19.57 -6.71
N HIS A 97 17.70 -18.77 -5.98
CA HIS A 97 18.94 -18.16 -6.47
C HIS A 97 20.20 -18.73 -5.80
N THR A 98 20.11 -19.87 -5.09
CA THR A 98 21.24 -20.47 -4.37
C THR A 98 22.43 -20.72 -5.31
N ASP A 99 22.21 -21.45 -6.40
CA ASP A 99 23.26 -21.81 -7.35
C ASP A 99 23.81 -20.59 -8.10
N GLU A 100 22.95 -19.63 -8.44
CA GLU A 100 23.33 -18.38 -9.11
C GLU A 100 24.29 -17.57 -8.25
N VAL A 101 23.96 -17.41 -6.96
CA VAL A 101 24.80 -16.68 -6.01
C VAL A 101 26.12 -17.42 -5.77
N LEU A 102 26.10 -18.74 -5.58
CA LEU A 102 27.34 -19.51 -5.39
C LEU A 102 28.25 -19.45 -6.62
N ALA A 103 27.69 -19.53 -7.82
CA ALA A 103 28.44 -19.35 -9.05
C ALA A 103 29.05 -17.93 -9.15
N SER A 104 28.31 -16.90 -8.75
CA SER A 104 28.81 -15.51 -8.72
C SER A 104 29.97 -15.30 -7.73
N LEU A 105 30.06 -16.14 -6.70
CA LEU A 105 31.15 -16.15 -5.72
C LEU A 105 32.38 -16.94 -6.18
N GLY A 106 32.31 -17.59 -7.35
CA GLY A 106 33.43 -18.33 -7.95
C GLY A 106 33.48 -19.82 -7.62
N TYR A 107 32.43 -20.38 -6.99
CA TYR A 107 32.35 -21.83 -6.78
C TYR A 107 32.18 -22.55 -8.13
N SER A 108 32.89 -23.66 -8.31
CA SER A 108 32.69 -24.51 -9.48
C SER A 108 31.37 -25.27 -9.37
N ARG A 109 30.86 -25.79 -10.49
CA ARG A 109 29.68 -26.67 -10.49
C ARG A 109 29.87 -27.88 -9.57
N GLN A 110 31.10 -28.39 -9.44
CA GLN A 110 31.40 -29.52 -8.59
C GLN A 110 31.33 -29.14 -7.10
N ASP A 111 31.80 -27.95 -6.73
CA ASP A 111 31.71 -27.48 -5.35
C ASP A 111 30.26 -27.25 -4.94
N ILE A 112 29.46 -26.63 -5.81
CA ILE A 112 28.02 -26.41 -5.58
C ILE A 112 27.30 -27.75 -5.38
N PHE A 113 27.57 -28.74 -6.24
CA PHE A 113 27.01 -30.08 -6.09
C PHE A 113 27.36 -30.69 -4.72
N ASN A 114 28.62 -30.60 -4.29
CA ASN A 114 29.05 -31.12 -3.01
C ASN A 114 28.35 -30.41 -1.83
N LEU A 115 28.11 -29.10 -1.92
CA LEU A 115 27.41 -28.33 -0.88
C LEU A 115 25.94 -28.77 -0.72
N HIS A 116 25.25 -29.08 -1.83
CA HIS A 116 23.91 -29.66 -1.80
C HIS A 116 23.89 -31.06 -1.18
N GLU A 117 24.85 -31.92 -1.54
CA GLU A 117 24.97 -33.28 -1.00
C GLU A 117 25.14 -33.30 0.53
N ILE A 118 25.96 -32.38 1.07
CA ILE A 118 26.15 -32.26 2.52
C ILE A 118 25.04 -31.44 3.22
N LYS A 119 24.04 -30.95 2.47
CA LYS A 119 22.93 -30.10 2.95
C LYS A 119 23.42 -28.81 3.63
N ALA A 120 24.52 -28.25 3.15
CA ALA A 120 24.99 -26.94 3.59
C ALA A 120 24.19 -25.81 2.95
N VAL A 121 23.62 -26.07 1.77
CA VAL A 121 22.75 -25.17 0.98
C VAL A 121 21.55 -25.92 0.43
#